data_AF-A0A1I3MQK2-F1
#
_entry.id   AF-A0A1I3MQK2-F1
#
_cell.length_a   1.000
_cell.length_b   1.000
_cell.length_c   1.000
_cell.angle_alpha   90.00
_cell.angle_beta   90.00
_cell.angle_gamma   90.00
#
_symmetry.space_group_name_H-M   'P 1'
#
loop_
_entity.id
_entity.type
_entity.pdbx_description
1 polymer ?
#
loop_
_entity_poly.entity_id
_entity_poly.type
_entity_poly.pdbx_seq_one_letter_code
_entity_poly.pdbx_strand_id
1 'polypeptide(L)'
;MRQSYIKLPLKTLLLLLFLCCNYSSLAQVGIGTTSPNSSSILDVTSTDKGLLTPRMTSTERIAIATPADGLLVYDTTESAFYYYKVSVWTRMDFEKRNNHKLIKSAADLSEELSNGGGSEYLLSSNTLYEINGTILLTQSINLNNAYIIGLDTNEDILVKTGGTMFVGTSGGSIKGLTLTAPGGTIFNLSGSSSDNLVFRDAVVANSASVGTIQGFGLAFLSIVQFSGNTTGITYNNIDELLLSNMGWLSTNSGTYETFTGSFGILEKQGGFSQVDGSAIGIDVSSNPVVENGVLTAASFSGSSTQYVKRYSSGSYVGYNFDNSWTVDCPGIPVESDQVASGNIYYNGALTSGFAQTFSSGSGTDRNLTGNSGTNTTTAVNLLRMSSPQNNRLTYLGKKTRTFQINATVSARGLTSVGNFYAFYIKKNGTNTLVETNTVMRVNDLLDVTSNAISGTVELAPGDYIEIWTQRLSNSVISTNLAVFSLNLNIK
;
A
#
# COMPACT_ATOMS: atom_id res chain seq x y z
N MET A 1 2.52 30.01 99.96
CA MET A 1 3.00 30.33 98.60
C MET A 1 2.53 31.74 98.24
N ARG A 2 3.39 32.76 98.35
CA ARG A 2 3.01 34.14 97.99
C ARG A 2 3.22 34.33 96.48
N GLN A 3 2.15 34.32 95.69
CA GLN A 3 2.20 34.77 94.29
C GLN A 3 2.34 36.29 94.27
N SER A 4 3.47 36.76 93.74
CA SER A 4 3.75 38.17 93.50
C SER A 4 3.12 38.57 92.16
N TYR A 5 1.96 39.22 92.18
CA TYR A 5 1.35 39.76 90.97
C TYR A 5 2.03 41.07 90.61
N ILE A 6 2.75 41.08 89.48
CA ILE A 6 3.27 42.29 88.87
C ILE A 6 2.07 43.14 88.43
N LYS A 7 1.81 44.25 89.12
CA LYS A 7 0.78 45.21 88.72
C LYS A 7 1.29 45.97 87.50
N LEU A 8 1.00 45.46 86.31
CA LEU A 8 1.28 46.20 85.08
C LEU A 8 0.34 47.43 85.04
N PRO A 9 0.86 48.66 84.89
CA PRO A 9 0.02 49.83 84.76
C PRO A 9 -0.94 49.67 83.57
N LEU A 10 -2.20 50.09 83.68
CA LEU A 10 -3.18 50.04 82.58
C LEU A 10 -2.65 50.68 81.28
N LYS A 11 -1.82 51.72 81.43
CA LYS A 11 -1.10 52.38 80.32
C LYS A 11 -0.10 51.46 79.61
N THR A 12 0.59 50.61 80.36
CA THR A 12 1.54 49.62 79.82
C THR A 12 0.81 48.47 79.13
N LEU A 13 -0.36 48.05 79.64
CA LEU A 13 -1.20 47.05 78.98
C LEU A 13 -1.80 47.57 77.67
N LEU A 14 -2.30 48.81 77.65
CA LEU A 14 -2.80 49.47 76.44
C LEU A 14 -1.71 49.66 75.37
N LEU A 15 -0.48 49.97 75.79
CA LEU A 15 0.67 50.09 74.88
C LEU A 15 1.07 48.74 74.28
N LEU A 16 1.09 47.67 75.09
CA LEU A 16 1.33 46.30 74.60
C LEU A 16 0.23 45.84 73.64
N LEU A 17 -1.03 46.17 73.91
CA LEU A 17 -2.16 45.85 73.03
C LEU A 17 -2.04 46.58 71.67
N PHE A 18 -1.57 47.83 71.67
CA PHE A 18 -1.34 48.61 70.46
C PHE A 18 -0.15 48.07 69.63
N LEU A 19 0.92 47.59 70.29
CA LEU A 19 2.06 46.95 69.62
C LEU A 19 1.75 45.53 69.08
N CYS A 20 0.74 44.83 69.61
CA CYS A 20 0.30 43.54 69.08
C CYS A 20 -0.62 43.65 67.84
N CYS A 21 -1.13 44.85 67.52
CA CYS A 21 -1.99 45.10 66.36
C CYS A 21 -1.21 45.59 65.13
N ASN A 22 -0.05 44.99 64.83
CA ASN A 22 0.60 45.19 63.53
C ASN A 22 -0.21 44.46 62.47
N TYR A 23 -1.18 45.14 61.88
CA TYR A 23 -1.80 44.70 60.63
C TYR A 23 -0.74 44.80 59.54
N SER A 24 -0.28 43.66 59.02
CA SER A 24 0.43 43.61 57.74
C SER A 24 -0.54 44.06 56.65
N SER A 25 -0.57 45.36 56.36
CA SER A 25 -1.28 45.85 55.18
C SER A 25 -0.51 45.36 53.95
N LEU A 26 -1.08 44.37 53.26
CA LEU A 26 -0.56 43.94 51.96
C LEU A 26 -0.65 45.16 51.01
N ALA A 27 0.49 45.63 50.50
CA ALA A 27 0.58 46.74 49.56
C ALA A 27 0.15 46.34 48.13
N GLN A 28 -0.86 45.47 48.01
CA GLN A 28 -1.40 45.01 46.75
C GLN A 28 -2.40 46.03 46.22
N VAL A 29 -2.28 46.38 44.95
CA VAL A 29 -3.22 47.27 44.28
C VAL A 29 -4.32 46.40 43.67
N GLY A 30 -5.50 46.42 44.29
CA GLY A 30 -6.72 45.88 43.70
C GLY A 30 -7.47 46.96 42.93
N ILE A 31 -7.78 46.73 41.66
CA ILE A 31 -8.68 47.57 40.86
C ILE A 31 -9.90 46.73 40.50
N GLY A 32 -11.07 47.09 41.03
CA GLY A 32 -12.31 46.34 40.82
C GLY A 32 -12.45 45.06 41.66
N THR A 33 -11.52 44.81 42.60
CA THR A 33 -11.58 43.72 43.58
C THR A 33 -11.11 44.20 44.95
N THR A 34 -11.76 43.73 46.02
CA THR A 34 -11.35 43.96 47.42
C THR A 34 -10.51 42.81 47.97
N SER A 35 -10.30 41.75 47.19
CA SER A 35 -9.47 40.60 47.54
C SER A 35 -8.55 40.27 46.37
N PRO A 36 -7.49 41.07 46.15
CA PRO A 36 -6.47 40.77 45.15
C PRO A 36 -5.86 39.38 45.38
N ASN A 37 -5.45 38.72 44.31
CA ASN A 37 -4.74 37.46 44.41
C ASN A 37 -3.46 37.63 45.24
N SER A 38 -3.24 36.74 46.20
CA SER A 38 -2.08 36.78 47.09
C SER A 38 -0.71 36.78 46.37
N SER A 39 -0.64 36.31 45.12
CA SER A 39 0.59 36.29 44.31
C SER A 39 0.77 37.52 43.40
N SER A 40 -0.13 38.50 43.40
CA SER A 40 -0.06 39.68 42.54
C SER A 40 0.30 40.95 43.31
N ILE A 41 1.05 41.85 42.65
CA ILE A 41 1.25 43.24 43.13
C ILE A 41 0.12 44.14 42.63
N LEU A 42 -0.44 43.84 41.45
CA LEU A 42 -1.60 44.50 40.85
C LEU A 42 -2.58 43.42 40.38
N ASP A 43 -3.82 43.48 40.87
CA ASP A 43 -4.93 42.65 40.42
C ASP A 43 -6.06 43.53 39.89
N VAL A 44 -6.45 43.30 38.64
CA VAL A 44 -7.49 44.09 37.96
C VAL A 44 -8.62 43.14 37.58
N THR A 45 -9.79 43.34 38.21
CA THR A 45 -11.00 42.59 37.92
C THR A 45 -12.03 43.52 37.27
N SER A 46 -12.49 43.17 36.07
CA SER A 46 -13.61 43.82 35.38
C SER A 46 -14.25 42.83 34.42
N THR A 47 -15.56 42.94 34.23
CA THR A 47 -16.32 42.14 33.25
C THR A 47 -16.58 42.89 31.94
N ASP A 48 -16.26 44.20 31.89
CA ASP A 48 -16.64 45.11 30.79
C ASP A 48 -15.51 46.05 30.33
N LYS A 49 -14.36 46.09 31.02
CA LYS A 49 -13.20 46.95 30.72
C LYS A 49 -11.91 46.14 30.65
N GLY A 50 -10.99 46.59 29.81
CA GLY A 50 -9.64 46.02 29.69
C GLY A 50 -8.54 46.90 30.30
N LEU A 51 -7.30 46.41 30.26
CA LEU A 51 -6.10 47.16 30.63
C LEU A 51 -5.48 47.77 29.37
N LEU A 52 -5.31 49.10 29.36
CA LEU A 52 -4.43 49.76 28.40
C LEU A 52 -3.01 49.79 28.96
N THR A 53 -2.11 49.01 28.37
CA THR A 53 -0.67 49.13 28.63
C THR A 53 -0.14 50.45 28.06
N PRO A 54 1.07 50.91 28.46
CA PRO A 54 1.71 52.05 27.82
C PRO A 54 1.72 51.91 26.30
N ARG A 55 1.20 52.93 25.60
CA ARG A 55 1.09 52.99 24.14
C ARG A 55 2.09 54.00 23.62
N MET A 56 2.90 53.61 22.66
CA MET A 56 3.97 54.45 22.11
C MET A 56 4.34 54.00 20.69
N THR A 57 4.97 54.88 19.92
CA THR A 57 5.50 54.55 18.58
C THR A 57 6.70 53.61 18.67
N SER A 58 7.09 52.99 17.55
CA SER A 58 8.30 52.14 17.52
C SER A 58 9.56 52.90 17.92
N THR A 59 9.67 54.16 17.51
CA THR A 59 10.79 55.04 17.88
C THR A 59 10.86 55.24 19.40
N GLU A 60 9.72 55.51 20.03
CA GLU A 60 9.64 55.70 21.49
C GLU A 60 9.90 54.41 22.27
N ARG A 61 9.39 53.27 21.79
CA ARG A 61 9.67 51.94 22.37
C ARG A 61 11.16 51.61 22.36
N ILE A 62 11.82 51.82 21.22
CA ILE A 62 13.27 51.58 21.07
C ILE A 62 14.08 52.56 21.93
N ALA A 63 13.57 53.79 22.13
CA ALA A 63 14.21 54.82 22.94
C ALA A 63 14.09 54.60 24.47
N ILE A 64 13.35 53.60 24.95
CA ILE A 64 13.31 53.28 26.38
C ILE A 64 14.73 52.88 26.83
N ALA A 65 15.32 53.69 27.70
CA ALA A 65 16.63 53.40 28.27
C ALA A 65 16.52 52.25 29.29
N THR A 66 17.40 51.26 29.17
CA THR A 66 17.50 50.11 30.10
C THR A 66 16.13 49.44 30.40
N PRO A 67 15.37 48.99 29.39
CA PRO A 67 14.08 48.36 29.62
C PRO A 67 14.28 47.04 30.39
N ALA A 68 13.39 46.79 31.35
CA ALA A 68 13.43 45.57 32.15
C ALA A 68 12.91 44.36 31.37
N ASP A 69 13.48 43.18 31.60
CA ASP A 69 12.91 41.93 31.07
C ASP A 69 11.47 41.76 31.56
N GLY A 70 10.56 41.42 30.64
CA GLY A 70 9.12 41.33 30.88
C GLY A 70 8.35 42.65 30.72
N LEU A 71 9.01 43.77 30.41
CA LEU A 71 8.34 45.05 30.16
C LEU A 71 7.42 44.96 28.94
N LEU A 72 6.13 45.16 29.13
CA LEU A 72 5.08 45.07 28.09
C LEU A 72 4.62 46.46 27.64
N VAL A 73 4.60 46.69 26.33
CA VAL A 73 4.09 47.92 25.71
C VAL A 73 3.24 47.58 24.49
N TYR A 74 2.35 48.51 24.11
CA TYR A 74 1.64 48.45 22.84
C TYR A 74 2.29 49.44 21.85
N ASP A 75 2.90 48.91 20.79
CA ASP A 75 3.51 49.70 19.73
C ASP A 75 2.41 50.19 18.78
N THR A 76 2.19 51.51 18.72
CA THR A 76 1.13 52.13 17.90
C THR A 76 1.52 52.28 16.43
N THR A 77 2.80 52.19 16.08
CA THR A 77 3.26 52.21 14.69
C THR A 77 3.04 50.84 14.05
N GLU A 78 3.35 49.77 14.77
CA GLU A 78 3.17 48.38 14.29
C GLU A 78 1.83 47.74 14.68
N SER A 79 1.03 48.43 15.51
CA SER A 79 -0.26 47.95 16.02
C SER A 79 -0.19 46.59 16.74
N ALA A 80 0.89 46.36 17.50
CA ALA A 80 1.17 45.07 18.15
C ALA A 80 1.69 45.24 19.59
N PHE A 81 1.51 44.20 20.39
CA PHE A 81 2.16 44.11 21.70
C PHE A 81 3.61 43.71 21.55
N TYR A 82 4.47 44.34 22.36
CA TYR A 82 5.89 44.06 22.44
C TYR A 82 6.28 43.84 23.90
N TYR A 83 7.10 42.82 24.16
CA TYR A 83 7.72 42.63 25.46
C TYR A 83 9.24 42.60 25.33
N TYR A 84 9.93 43.17 26.31
CA TYR A 84 11.40 43.12 26.35
C TYR A 84 11.89 41.80 26.94
N LYS A 85 12.84 41.15 26.28
CA LYS A 85 13.44 39.89 26.74
C LYS A 85 14.87 39.79 26.24
N VAL A 86 15.82 39.57 27.15
CA VAL A 86 17.24 39.27 26.82
C VAL A 86 17.80 40.30 25.83
N SER A 87 17.71 41.56 26.22
CA SER A 87 18.20 42.71 25.44
C SER A 87 17.51 42.98 24.10
N VAL A 88 16.40 42.31 23.79
CA VAL A 88 15.66 42.47 22.52
C VAL A 88 14.18 42.70 22.80
N TRP A 89 13.59 43.64 22.05
CA TRP A 89 12.14 43.77 21.99
C TRP A 89 11.56 42.65 21.12
N THR A 90 10.76 41.77 21.73
CA THR A 90 10.10 40.66 21.04
C THR A 90 8.65 41.03 20.79
N ARG A 91 8.23 40.96 19.53
CA ARG A 91 6.83 41.14 19.15
C ARG A 91 6.01 39.94 19.61
N MET A 92 4.84 40.19 20.18
CA MET A 92 3.89 39.15 20.55
C MET A 92 2.96 38.90 19.35
N ASP A 93 3.47 38.13 18.39
CA ASP A 93 2.70 37.65 17.25
C ASP A 93 2.35 36.17 17.40
N PHE A 94 1.28 35.77 16.72
CA PHE A 94 1.12 34.38 16.32
C PHE A 94 1.79 34.22 14.95
N GLU A 95 2.77 33.32 14.87
CA GLU A 95 3.36 32.95 13.59
C GLU A 95 2.28 32.27 12.72
N LYS A 96 1.83 32.95 11.68
CA LYS A 96 0.95 32.39 10.65
C LYS A 96 1.81 32.02 9.44
N ARG A 97 1.64 30.80 8.93
CA ARG A 97 2.25 30.43 7.64
C ARG A 97 1.72 31.36 6.54
N ASN A 98 2.62 31.85 5.68
CA ASN A 98 2.26 32.80 4.61
C ASN A 98 1.20 32.23 3.65
N ASN A 99 1.31 30.94 3.29
CA ASN A 99 0.36 30.26 2.41
C ASN A 99 -0.52 29.29 3.22
N HIS A 100 -1.29 29.82 4.18
CA HIS A 100 -2.21 29.01 5.00
C HIS A 100 -3.57 29.66 5.18
N LYS A 101 -4.60 28.83 5.08
CA LYS A 101 -6.00 29.18 5.28
C LYS A 101 -6.68 28.15 6.16
N LEU A 102 -7.33 28.61 7.22
CA LEU A 102 -8.15 27.80 8.12
C LEU A 102 -9.60 27.82 7.63
N ILE A 103 -10.20 26.65 7.47
CA ILE A 103 -11.55 26.45 6.94
C ILE A 103 -12.43 25.87 8.05
N LYS A 104 -13.39 26.67 8.50
CA LYS A 104 -14.40 26.30 9.52
C LYS A 104 -15.80 26.18 8.92
N SER A 105 -16.00 26.70 7.72
CA SER A 105 -17.22 26.54 6.93
C SER A 105 -16.92 26.73 5.44
N ALA A 106 -17.87 26.32 4.59
CA ALA A 106 -17.76 26.56 3.14
C ALA A 106 -17.72 28.06 2.77
N ALA A 107 -18.16 28.97 3.63
CA ALA A 107 -18.07 30.41 3.40
C ALA A 107 -16.62 30.92 3.42
N ASP A 108 -15.73 30.23 4.15
CA ASP A 108 -14.30 30.57 4.17
C ASP A 108 -13.65 30.35 2.80
N LEU A 109 -14.26 29.52 1.93
CA LEU A 109 -13.80 29.23 0.56
C LEU A 109 -14.40 30.17 -0.51
N SER A 110 -14.96 31.31 -0.11
CA SER A 110 -15.63 32.25 -1.05
C SER A 110 -14.70 32.81 -2.14
N GLU A 111 -13.43 33.05 -1.82
CA GLU A 111 -12.41 33.47 -2.80
C GLU A 111 -12.12 32.36 -3.81
N GLU A 112 -11.92 31.13 -3.35
CA GLU A 112 -11.69 29.96 -4.19
C GLU A 112 -12.91 29.66 -5.07
N LEU A 113 -14.12 29.90 -4.57
CA LEU A 113 -15.36 29.79 -5.34
C LEU A 113 -15.41 30.82 -6.46
N SER A 114 -15.02 32.07 -6.18
CA SER A 114 -14.93 33.12 -7.20
C SER A 114 -13.88 32.78 -8.26
N ASN A 115 -12.72 32.27 -7.83
CA ASN A 115 -11.64 31.85 -8.73
C ASN A 115 -12.05 30.67 -9.62
N GLY A 116 -12.87 29.76 -9.11
CA GLY A 116 -13.47 28.66 -9.87
C GLY A 116 -14.76 29.04 -10.62
N GLY A 117 -15.01 30.34 -10.84
CA GLY A 117 -16.13 30.84 -11.64
C GLY A 117 -17.52 30.57 -11.03
N GLY A 118 -17.60 30.25 -9.75
CA GLY A 118 -18.83 29.89 -9.04
C GLY A 118 -19.25 28.43 -9.18
N SER A 119 -18.55 27.62 -9.98
CA SER A 119 -18.86 26.20 -10.20
C SER A 119 -18.04 25.23 -9.35
N GLU A 120 -16.87 25.67 -8.88
CA GLU A 120 -15.98 24.88 -8.04
C GLU A 120 -15.16 25.79 -7.11
N TYR A 121 -14.62 25.22 -6.05
CA TYR A 121 -13.59 25.84 -5.23
C TYR A 121 -12.24 25.58 -5.87
N LEU A 122 -11.74 26.53 -6.67
CA LEU A 122 -10.39 26.48 -7.22
C LEU A 122 -9.40 26.91 -6.15
N LEU A 123 -8.71 25.93 -5.55
CA LEU A 123 -7.74 26.20 -4.50
C LEU A 123 -6.52 26.94 -5.05
N SER A 124 -5.88 27.73 -4.20
CA SER A 124 -4.62 28.39 -4.54
C SER A 124 -3.48 27.38 -4.51
N SER A 125 -2.70 27.34 -5.58
CA SER A 125 -1.54 26.46 -5.67
C SER A 125 -0.51 26.78 -4.58
N ASN A 126 0.18 25.75 -4.07
CA ASN A 126 1.17 25.86 -3.00
C ASN A 126 0.64 26.49 -1.70
N THR A 127 -0.67 26.37 -1.45
CA THR A 127 -1.33 26.84 -0.23
C THR A 127 -1.85 25.68 0.61
N LEU A 128 -1.71 25.81 1.93
CA LEU A 128 -2.19 24.87 2.93
C LEU A 128 -3.58 25.27 3.43
N TYR A 129 -4.56 24.41 3.19
CA TYR A 129 -5.92 24.51 3.66
C TYR A 129 -6.10 23.58 4.85
N GLU A 130 -6.30 24.14 6.04
CA GLU A 130 -6.54 23.39 7.26
C GLU A 130 -8.04 23.31 7.53
N ILE A 131 -8.56 22.08 7.57
CA ILE A 131 -9.95 21.80 7.92
C ILE A 131 -10.05 21.75 9.44
N ASN A 132 -11.02 22.47 9.99
CA ASN A 132 -11.30 22.47 11.42
C ASN A 132 -12.80 22.26 11.64
N GLY A 133 -13.15 21.03 11.99
CA GLY A 133 -14.53 20.58 12.13
C GLY A 133 -15.15 20.03 10.84
N THR A 134 -16.48 19.88 10.87
CA THR A 134 -17.25 19.32 9.75
C THR A 134 -17.68 20.41 8.77
N ILE A 135 -17.17 20.33 7.53
CA ILE A 135 -17.41 21.31 6.47
C ILE A 135 -18.33 20.70 5.41
N LEU A 136 -19.53 21.26 5.30
CA LEU A 136 -20.47 20.91 4.22
C LEU A 136 -20.15 21.72 2.96
N LEU A 137 -19.61 21.06 1.95
CA LEU A 137 -19.26 21.65 0.65
C LEU A 137 -20.51 21.76 -0.22
N THR A 138 -20.72 22.95 -0.81
CA THR A 138 -21.80 23.15 -1.79
C THR A 138 -21.34 22.90 -3.23
N GLN A 139 -20.06 23.13 -3.52
CA GLN A 139 -19.42 22.85 -4.81
C GLN A 139 -18.26 21.86 -4.69
N SER A 140 -17.78 21.37 -5.83
CA SER A 140 -16.59 20.51 -5.92
C SER A 140 -15.32 21.31 -5.59
N ILE A 141 -14.27 20.63 -5.16
CA ILE A 141 -12.93 21.19 -4.92
C ILE A 141 -12.03 20.81 -6.10
N ASN A 142 -11.34 21.80 -6.66
CA ASN A 142 -10.22 21.60 -7.57
C ASN A 142 -8.92 21.87 -6.81
N LEU A 143 -8.11 20.82 -6.63
CA LEU A 143 -6.94 20.84 -5.75
C LEU A 143 -5.86 21.81 -6.22
N ASN A 144 -5.64 21.93 -7.54
CA ASN A 144 -4.68 22.88 -8.12
C ASN A 144 -3.28 22.88 -7.45
N ASN A 145 -2.76 21.70 -7.10
CA ASN A 145 -1.48 21.52 -6.38
C ASN A 145 -1.46 22.17 -4.98
N ALA A 146 -2.61 22.30 -4.34
CA ALA A 146 -2.75 22.72 -2.95
C ALA A 146 -2.60 21.54 -1.96
N TYR A 147 -2.52 21.87 -0.69
CA TYR A 147 -2.41 20.92 0.42
C TYR A 147 -3.64 21.06 1.32
N ILE A 148 -4.36 19.99 1.58
CA ILE A 148 -5.47 19.93 2.54
C ILE A 148 -5.02 19.08 3.73
N ILE A 149 -5.20 19.62 4.94
CA ILE A 149 -4.90 18.91 6.18
C ILE A 149 -6.07 18.96 7.15
N GLY A 150 -6.29 17.87 7.87
CA GLY A 150 -6.95 17.86 9.18
C GLY A 150 -5.95 17.40 10.25
N LEU A 151 -6.35 17.55 11.51
CA LEU A 151 -5.59 17.13 12.69
C LEU A 151 -6.26 15.97 13.42
N ASP A 152 -7.59 15.87 13.36
CA ASP A 152 -8.36 14.77 13.92
C ASP A 152 -9.39 14.26 12.92
N THR A 153 -9.18 13.04 12.41
CA THR A 153 -10.10 12.41 11.45
C THR A 153 -11.53 12.24 11.99
N ASN A 154 -11.76 12.29 13.31
CA ASN A 154 -13.10 12.17 13.90
C ASN A 154 -13.88 13.50 13.89
N GLU A 155 -13.19 14.63 13.85
CA GLU A 155 -13.81 15.98 13.92
C GLU A 155 -13.66 16.75 12.60
N ASP A 156 -12.52 16.59 11.92
CA ASP A 156 -12.19 17.26 10.67
C ASP A 156 -12.72 16.44 9.49
N ILE A 157 -13.88 16.87 8.97
CA ILE A 157 -14.66 16.11 7.99
C ILE A 157 -15.03 17.02 6.83
N LEU A 158 -14.72 16.60 5.60
CA LEU A 158 -15.31 17.17 4.40
C LEU A 158 -16.54 16.37 4.00
N VAL A 159 -17.67 17.05 3.85
CA VAL A 159 -18.95 16.46 3.44
C VAL A 159 -19.38 17.04 2.10
N LYS A 160 -19.63 16.19 1.11
CA LYS A 160 -20.21 16.59 -0.17
C LYS A 160 -21.42 15.73 -0.51
N THR A 161 -22.62 16.19 -0.15
CA THR A 161 -23.86 15.47 -0.46
C THR A 161 -24.16 15.57 -1.96
N GLY A 162 -24.19 14.42 -2.65
CA GLY A 162 -24.38 14.34 -4.10
C GLY A 162 -23.27 15.01 -4.92
N GLY A 163 -23.23 14.69 -6.22
CA GLY A 163 -22.17 15.16 -7.11
C GLY A 163 -20.79 14.61 -6.74
N THR A 164 -19.72 15.35 -7.04
CA THR A 164 -18.34 14.92 -6.77
C THR A 164 -17.64 15.89 -5.82
N MET A 165 -16.83 15.38 -4.88
CA MET A 165 -16.06 16.21 -3.94
C MET A 165 -14.80 16.79 -4.57
N PHE A 166 -13.97 15.98 -5.21
CA PHE A 166 -12.73 16.42 -5.84
C PHE A 166 -12.77 16.22 -7.36
N VAL A 167 -12.49 17.28 -8.10
CA VAL A 167 -12.47 17.32 -9.56
C VAL A 167 -11.20 18.02 -10.05
N GLY A 168 -10.96 17.92 -11.36
CA GLY A 168 -9.92 18.70 -12.03
C GLY A 168 -8.74 17.85 -12.51
N THR A 169 -7.77 18.56 -13.09
CA THR A 169 -6.63 17.97 -13.79
C THR A 169 -5.31 18.11 -13.05
N SER A 170 -5.32 18.68 -11.85
CA SER A 170 -4.13 18.83 -11.04
C SER A 170 -4.33 18.11 -9.72
N GLY A 171 -3.23 17.54 -9.22
CA GLY A 171 -3.23 16.83 -7.97
C GLY A 171 -3.02 17.77 -6.79
N GLY A 172 -2.36 17.27 -5.77
CA GLY A 172 -2.18 17.94 -4.50
C GLY A 172 -1.96 16.92 -3.39
N SER A 173 -2.00 17.39 -2.15
CA SER A 173 -1.92 16.52 -0.98
C SER A 173 -3.17 16.65 -0.13
N ILE A 174 -3.70 15.52 0.34
CA ILE A 174 -4.83 15.47 1.29
C ILE A 174 -4.39 14.57 2.45
N LYS A 175 -4.46 15.05 3.69
CA LYS A 175 -4.15 14.19 4.86
C LYS A 175 -4.89 14.53 6.15
N GLY A 176 -5.09 13.54 7.01
CA GLY A 176 -5.55 13.75 8.39
C GLY A 176 -7.02 14.11 8.53
N LEU A 177 -7.88 13.74 7.57
CA LEU A 177 -9.32 14.05 7.62
C LEU A 177 -10.19 12.90 7.13
N THR A 178 -11.48 12.97 7.47
CA THR A 178 -12.51 12.09 6.90
C THR A 178 -13.17 12.74 5.69
N LEU A 179 -13.34 11.97 4.62
CA LEU A 179 -14.07 12.35 3.42
C LEU A 179 -15.36 11.53 3.35
N THR A 180 -16.50 12.20 3.18
CA THR A 180 -17.79 11.53 2.99
C THR A 180 -18.62 12.24 1.92
N ALA A 181 -19.14 11.48 0.95
CA ALA A 181 -20.02 11.97 -0.08
C ALA A 181 -21.32 11.13 -0.17
N PRO A 182 -22.27 11.31 0.76
CA PRO A 182 -23.54 10.59 0.73
C PRO A 182 -24.29 10.86 -0.58
N GLY A 183 -24.64 9.80 -1.30
CA GLY A 183 -25.27 9.91 -2.63
C GLY A 183 -24.36 10.50 -3.72
N GLY A 184 -23.07 10.69 -3.45
CA GLY A 184 -22.09 11.29 -4.36
C GLY A 184 -20.79 10.50 -4.47
N THR A 185 -19.79 11.13 -5.07
CA THR A 185 -18.47 10.57 -5.37
C THR A 185 -17.39 11.37 -4.68
N ILE A 186 -16.35 10.70 -4.16
CA ILE A 186 -15.19 11.40 -3.57
C ILE A 186 -14.29 11.97 -4.68
N PHE A 187 -13.77 11.12 -5.55
CA PHE A 187 -12.79 11.52 -6.57
C PHE A 187 -13.34 11.40 -8.00
N ASN A 188 -13.10 12.42 -8.81
CA ASN A 188 -13.12 12.36 -10.27
C ASN A 188 -11.94 13.19 -10.80
N LEU A 189 -10.74 12.66 -10.57
CA LEU A 189 -9.48 13.36 -10.86
C LEU A 189 -8.84 12.81 -12.12
N SER A 190 -8.48 13.70 -13.05
CA SER A 190 -7.90 13.34 -14.34
C SER A 190 -6.63 14.16 -14.63
N GLY A 191 -5.52 13.75 -14.02
CA GLY A 191 -4.22 14.42 -14.12
C GLY A 191 -3.47 14.13 -15.44
N SER A 192 -2.21 14.56 -15.46
CA SER A 192 -1.22 14.20 -16.48
C SER A 192 0.01 13.55 -15.84
N SER A 193 0.92 13.01 -16.67
CA SER A 193 2.17 12.40 -16.20
C SER A 193 3.11 13.37 -15.46
N SER A 194 2.84 14.69 -15.50
CA SER A 194 3.55 15.69 -14.69
C SER A 194 2.87 16.01 -13.35
N ASP A 195 1.65 15.55 -13.13
CA ASP A 195 0.88 15.81 -11.92
C ASP A 195 1.05 14.67 -10.92
N ASN A 196 1.03 15.04 -9.63
CA ASN A 196 1.14 14.09 -8.52
C ASN A 196 -0.02 14.27 -7.54
N LEU A 197 -0.56 13.14 -7.06
CA LEU A 197 -1.57 13.11 -6.00
C LEU A 197 -1.05 12.32 -4.80
N VAL A 198 -1.20 12.90 -3.62
CA VAL A 198 -0.84 12.26 -2.35
C VAL A 198 -2.06 12.28 -1.43
N PHE A 199 -2.57 11.11 -1.04
CA PHE A 199 -3.72 11.01 -0.14
C PHE A 199 -3.45 10.03 1.01
N ARG A 200 -3.40 10.53 2.24
CA ARG A 200 -2.85 9.74 3.35
C ARG A 200 -3.46 10.05 4.70
N ASP A 201 -3.32 9.12 5.64
CA ASP A 201 -3.75 9.30 7.03
C ASP A 201 -5.24 9.73 7.11
N ALA A 202 -6.11 9.02 6.38
CA ALA A 202 -7.46 9.49 6.11
C ALA A 202 -8.51 8.37 6.16
N VAL A 203 -9.77 8.77 6.27
CA VAL A 203 -10.92 7.87 6.21
C VAL A 203 -11.83 8.28 5.06
N VAL A 204 -12.26 7.32 4.24
CA VAL A 204 -13.29 7.52 3.22
C VAL A 204 -14.52 6.72 3.64
N ALA A 205 -15.60 7.42 3.98
CA ALA A 205 -16.77 6.81 4.58
C ALA A 205 -18.08 7.14 3.85
N ASN A 206 -19.03 6.20 3.92
CA ASN A 206 -20.46 6.42 3.63
C ASN A 206 -20.74 7.11 2.28
N SER A 207 -19.93 6.83 1.27
CA SER A 207 -20.03 7.46 -0.04
C SER A 207 -20.72 6.54 -1.04
N ALA A 208 -21.48 7.10 -1.97
CA ALA A 208 -22.06 6.28 -3.04
C ALA A 208 -20.95 5.73 -3.95
N SER A 209 -19.85 6.46 -4.11
CA SER A 209 -18.65 5.98 -4.81
C SER A 209 -17.39 6.63 -4.24
N VAL A 210 -16.29 5.87 -4.15
CA VAL A 210 -14.96 6.48 -3.94
C VAL A 210 -14.51 7.18 -5.23
N GLY A 211 -14.78 6.60 -6.40
CA GLY A 211 -14.67 7.28 -7.69
C GLY A 211 -13.43 6.90 -8.51
N THR A 212 -12.84 7.86 -9.19
CA THR A 212 -11.75 7.63 -10.15
C THR A 212 -10.57 8.56 -9.92
N ILE A 213 -9.36 7.99 -9.99
CA ILE A 213 -8.08 8.70 -10.07
C ILE A 213 -7.39 8.22 -11.34
N GLN A 214 -7.08 9.13 -12.26
CA GLN A 214 -6.51 8.75 -13.54
C GLN A 214 -5.49 9.75 -14.10
N GLY A 215 -4.58 9.27 -14.94
CA GLY A 215 -3.68 10.09 -15.75
C GLY A 215 -2.43 10.61 -15.03
N PHE A 216 -2.30 10.40 -13.71
CA PHE A 216 -1.22 10.98 -12.91
C PHE A 216 0.14 10.33 -13.16
N GLY A 217 1.22 11.11 -13.02
CA GLY A 217 2.58 10.57 -12.93
C GLY A 217 2.76 9.77 -11.64
N LEU A 218 2.36 10.34 -10.51
CA LEU A 218 2.32 9.64 -9.22
C LEU A 218 0.93 9.75 -8.59
N ALA A 219 0.35 8.62 -8.20
CA ALA A 219 -0.72 8.58 -7.21
C ALA A 219 -0.26 7.75 -6.01
N PHE A 220 -0.02 8.41 -4.88
CA PHE A 220 0.41 7.77 -3.66
C PHE A 220 -0.66 7.84 -2.59
N LEU A 221 -1.19 6.68 -2.20
CA LEU A 221 -2.14 6.53 -1.11
C LEU A 221 -1.50 5.76 0.04
N SER A 222 -1.63 6.26 1.27
CA SER A 222 -1.00 5.63 2.44
C SER A 222 -1.83 5.75 3.71
N ILE A 223 -2.09 4.64 4.40
CA ILE A 223 -2.86 4.62 5.66
C ILE A 223 -4.24 5.26 5.43
N VAL A 224 -5.03 4.61 4.57
CA VAL A 224 -6.38 5.06 4.25
C VAL A 224 -7.37 3.95 4.57
N GLN A 225 -8.38 4.27 5.38
CA GLN A 225 -9.47 3.35 5.71
C GLN A 225 -10.71 3.66 4.87
N PHE A 226 -11.33 2.62 4.32
CA PHE A 226 -12.58 2.72 3.57
C PHE A 226 -13.69 1.99 4.33
N SER A 227 -14.85 2.66 4.52
CA SER A 227 -15.98 2.11 5.26
C SER A 227 -17.32 2.52 4.66
N GLY A 228 -18.24 1.56 4.47
CA GLY A 228 -19.62 1.88 4.10
C GLY A 228 -19.79 2.52 2.72
N ASN A 229 -18.83 2.36 1.82
CA ASN A 229 -18.92 2.87 0.45
C ASN A 229 -19.65 1.87 -0.45
N THR A 230 -20.54 2.34 -1.33
CA THR A 230 -21.32 1.47 -2.22
C THR A 230 -20.50 0.96 -3.41
N THR A 231 -19.60 1.77 -3.95
CA THR A 231 -18.59 1.36 -4.93
C THR A 231 -17.22 1.91 -4.53
N GLY A 232 -16.17 1.17 -4.87
CA GLY A 232 -14.80 1.53 -4.58
C GLY A 232 -14.20 2.51 -5.59
N ILE A 233 -12.89 2.38 -5.77
CA ILE A 233 -12.06 3.29 -6.55
C ILE A 233 -11.55 2.62 -7.83
N THR A 234 -11.55 3.39 -8.93
CA THR A 234 -10.90 3.02 -10.19
C THR A 234 -9.61 3.81 -10.37
N TYR A 235 -8.52 3.10 -10.61
CA TYR A 235 -7.25 3.67 -11.05
C TYR A 235 -7.06 3.40 -12.55
N ASN A 236 -6.69 4.44 -13.31
CA ASN A 236 -6.55 4.34 -14.76
C ASN A 236 -5.36 5.16 -15.27
N ASN A 237 -4.49 4.55 -16.08
CA ASN A 237 -3.38 5.24 -16.75
C ASN A 237 -2.53 6.07 -15.78
N ILE A 238 -1.89 5.42 -14.80
CA ILE A 238 -1.05 6.10 -13.80
C ILE A 238 0.37 5.54 -13.93
N ASP A 239 1.37 6.39 -14.10
CA ASP A 239 2.75 5.92 -14.30
C ASP A 239 3.25 5.17 -13.05
N GLU A 240 3.11 5.78 -11.87
CA GLU A 240 3.44 5.19 -10.57
C GLU A 240 2.23 5.21 -9.62
N LEU A 241 1.61 4.06 -9.41
CA LEU A 241 0.55 3.88 -8.41
C LEU A 241 1.10 3.15 -7.18
N LEU A 242 1.16 3.86 -6.06
CA LEU A 242 1.68 3.34 -4.80
C LEU A 242 0.56 3.32 -3.74
N LEU A 243 0.19 2.13 -3.27
CA LEU A 243 -0.87 1.92 -2.30
C LEU A 243 -0.30 1.26 -1.04
N SER A 244 -0.13 2.02 0.03
CA SER A 244 0.44 1.53 1.29
C SER A 244 -0.63 1.45 2.38
N ASN A 245 -0.77 0.31 3.03
CA ASN A 245 -1.60 0.13 4.23
C ASN A 245 -3.05 0.58 4.02
N MET A 246 -3.65 0.20 2.89
CA MET A 246 -5.06 0.45 2.60
C MET A 246 -5.94 -0.52 3.38
N GLY A 247 -6.95 -0.02 4.09
CA GLY A 247 -7.85 -0.83 4.91
C GLY A 247 -9.29 -0.80 4.41
N TRP A 248 -9.73 -1.86 3.73
CA TRP A 248 -11.11 -2.00 3.28
C TRP A 248 -11.91 -2.86 4.25
N LEU A 249 -12.88 -2.25 4.94
CA LEU A 249 -13.80 -2.94 5.85
C LEU A 249 -14.91 -3.69 5.08
N SER A 250 -15.49 -4.72 5.71
CA SER A 250 -16.61 -5.48 5.14
C SER A 250 -17.90 -4.68 4.93
N THR A 251 -17.99 -3.48 5.49
CA THR A 251 -19.12 -2.57 5.28
C THR A 251 -19.17 -1.98 3.87
N ASN A 252 -18.08 -2.09 3.09
CA ASN A 252 -18.05 -1.65 1.70
C ASN A 252 -18.70 -2.71 0.79
N SER A 253 -19.36 -2.25 -0.27
CA SER A 253 -19.99 -3.09 -1.30
C SER A 253 -19.31 -2.92 -2.66
N GLY A 254 -19.71 -3.74 -3.64
CA GLY A 254 -19.20 -3.65 -5.01
C GLY A 254 -17.74 -4.07 -5.14
N THR A 255 -17.02 -3.45 -6.08
CA THR A 255 -15.58 -3.65 -6.26
C THR A 255 -14.81 -2.57 -5.51
N TYR A 256 -13.86 -2.96 -4.67
CA TYR A 256 -13.09 -2.02 -3.84
C TYR A 256 -12.01 -1.30 -4.64
N GLU A 257 -11.18 -2.02 -5.39
CA GLU A 257 -10.11 -1.46 -6.21
C GLU A 257 -10.20 -2.03 -7.63
N THR A 258 -10.34 -1.15 -8.64
CA THR A 258 -10.37 -1.53 -10.06
C THR A 258 -9.17 -0.93 -10.78
N PHE A 259 -8.41 -1.75 -11.49
CA PHE A 259 -7.23 -1.31 -12.25
C PHE A 259 -7.49 -1.46 -13.74
N THR A 260 -7.27 -0.38 -14.50
CA THR A 260 -7.50 -0.33 -15.95
C THR A 260 -6.42 0.51 -16.65
N GLY A 261 -6.24 0.34 -17.95
CA GLY A 261 -5.26 1.12 -18.71
C GLY A 261 -3.83 0.65 -18.47
N SER A 262 -2.87 1.58 -18.45
CA SER A 262 -1.44 1.29 -18.30
C SER A 262 -0.84 1.77 -16.99
N PHE A 263 0.15 1.03 -16.47
CA PHE A 263 0.93 1.38 -15.29
C PHE A 263 2.41 1.02 -15.49
N GLY A 264 3.31 1.93 -15.16
CA GLY A 264 4.74 1.62 -15.04
C GLY A 264 5.01 0.81 -13.76
N ILE A 265 4.60 1.37 -12.62
CA ILE A 265 4.62 0.70 -11.32
C ILE A 265 3.19 0.66 -10.77
N LEU A 266 2.78 -0.52 -10.33
CA LEU A 266 1.56 -0.71 -9.57
C LEU A 266 1.90 -1.53 -8.32
N GLU A 267 2.03 -0.85 -7.19
CA GLU A 267 2.40 -1.47 -5.93
C GLU A 267 1.30 -1.32 -4.88
N LYS A 268 0.92 -2.44 -4.27
CA LYS A 268 0.09 -2.50 -3.08
C LYS A 268 0.82 -3.24 -1.98
N GLN A 269 1.15 -2.53 -0.90
CA GLN A 269 1.89 -3.06 0.24
C GLN A 269 1.10 -2.91 1.53
N GLY A 270 0.92 -4.02 2.26
CA GLY A 270 0.28 -4.04 3.58
C GLY A 270 -1.21 -3.69 3.57
N GLY A 271 -1.76 -3.54 4.77
CA GLY A 271 -3.19 -3.29 4.96
C GLY A 271 -4.04 -4.55 4.87
N PHE A 272 -5.34 -4.38 4.64
CA PHE A 272 -6.28 -5.49 4.57
C PHE A 272 -7.48 -5.18 3.66
N SER A 273 -8.10 -6.25 3.17
CA SER A 273 -9.34 -6.22 2.41
C SER A 273 -10.27 -7.30 2.96
N GLN A 274 -11.31 -6.89 3.68
CA GLN A 274 -12.36 -7.78 4.16
C GLN A 274 -13.51 -7.76 3.17
N VAL A 275 -13.57 -8.76 2.30
CA VAL A 275 -14.47 -8.85 1.15
C VAL A 275 -15.60 -9.83 1.47
N ASP A 276 -16.81 -9.31 1.60
CA ASP A 276 -17.99 -10.10 1.98
C ASP A 276 -19.04 -10.22 0.88
N GLY A 277 -19.81 -11.32 0.90
CA GLY A 277 -20.93 -11.53 -0.02
C GLY A 277 -20.51 -11.52 -1.50
N SER A 278 -21.12 -10.62 -2.28
CA SER A 278 -20.82 -10.44 -3.71
C SER A 278 -19.77 -9.37 -4.00
N ALA A 279 -19.12 -8.82 -2.97
CA ALA A 279 -18.06 -7.83 -3.16
C ALA A 279 -16.82 -8.46 -3.79
N ILE A 280 -16.04 -7.62 -4.48
CA ILE A 280 -14.75 -7.96 -5.08
C ILE A 280 -13.69 -7.03 -4.50
N GLY A 281 -12.59 -7.59 -4.02
CA GLY A 281 -11.47 -6.80 -3.49
C GLY A 281 -10.73 -6.08 -4.63
N ILE A 282 -10.28 -6.83 -5.62
CA ILE A 282 -9.53 -6.30 -6.77
C ILE A 282 -10.16 -6.75 -8.09
N ASP A 283 -10.32 -5.84 -9.05
CA ASP A 283 -10.69 -6.16 -10.44
C ASP A 283 -9.57 -5.75 -11.42
N VAL A 284 -9.03 -6.76 -12.10
CA VAL A 284 -8.02 -6.66 -13.17
C VAL A 284 -8.50 -7.35 -14.45
N SER A 285 -9.78 -7.68 -14.55
CA SER A 285 -10.35 -8.45 -15.67
C SER A 285 -10.33 -7.73 -17.02
N SER A 286 -10.11 -6.41 -17.00
CA SER A 286 -9.87 -5.59 -18.18
C SER A 286 -8.50 -5.83 -18.83
N ASN A 287 -7.62 -6.61 -18.18
CA ASN A 287 -6.23 -6.84 -18.56
C ASN A 287 -5.39 -5.54 -18.64
N PRO A 288 -5.22 -4.80 -17.53
CA PRO A 288 -4.37 -3.62 -17.54
C PRO A 288 -2.93 -3.97 -17.92
N VAL A 289 -2.27 -3.07 -18.65
CA VAL A 289 -0.87 -3.21 -19.03
C VAL A 289 -0.02 -2.74 -17.86
N VAL A 290 0.58 -3.67 -17.14
CA VAL A 290 1.42 -3.37 -15.97
C VAL A 290 2.85 -3.75 -16.29
N GLU A 291 3.78 -2.80 -16.20
CA GLU A 291 5.20 -3.10 -16.40
C GLU A 291 5.78 -3.77 -15.15
N ASN A 292 5.53 -3.25 -13.95
CA ASN A 292 5.97 -3.82 -12.67
C ASN A 292 4.84 -3.82 -11.64
N GLY A 293 4.20 -4.97 -11.44
CA GLY A 293 3.13 -5.15 -10.47
C GLY A 293 3.63 -5.83 -9.19
N VAL A 294 3.31 -5.29 -8.02
CA VAL A 294 3.68 -5.86 -6.72
C VAL A 294 2.49 -5.82 -5.77
N LEU A 295 2.06 -6.97 -5.28
CA LEU A 295 1.09 -7.12 -4.19
C LEU A 295 1.76 -7.88 -3.05
N THR A 296 1.99 -7.22 -1.92
CA THR A 296 2.63 -7.89 -0.77
C THR A 296 1.97 -7.53 0.55
N ALA A 297 1.88 -8.50 1.46
CA ALA A 297 1.44 -8.35 2.84
C ALA A 297 0.00 -7.83 3.08
N ALA A 298 -0.75 -7.45 2.03
CA ALA A 298 -2.16 -7.12 2.15
C ALA A 298 -2.97 -8.38 2.41
N SER A 299 -3.71 -8.43 3.53
CA SER A 299 -4.51 -9.61 3.87
C SER A 299 -5.88 -9.54 3.20
N PHE A 300 -6.24 -10.57 2.42
CA PHE A 300 -7.59 -10.77 1.88
C PHE A 300 -8.35 -11.75 2.77
N SER A 301 -9.57 -11.39 3.15
CA SER A 301 -10.41 -12.19 4.04
C SER A 301 -11.88 -11.90 3.79
N GLY A 302 -12.77 -12.59 4.50
CA GLY A 302 -14.22 -12.41 4.38
C GLY A 302 -14.91 -13.58 3.68
N SER A 303 -16.21 -13.44 3.51
CA SER A 303 -17.14 -14.46 3.04
C SER A 303 -17.29 -14.53 1.52
N SER A 304 -16.70 -13.59 0.76
CA SER A 304 -16.72 -13.63 -0.70
C SER A 304 -16.02 -14.87 -1.24
N THR A 305 -16.59 -15.47 -2.29
CA THR A 305 -16.00 -16.61 -3.00
C THR A 305 -14.95 -16.18 -4.04
N GLN A 306 -14.85 -14.87 -4.32
CA GLN A 306 -13.93 -14.31 -5.30
C GLN A 306 -13.36 -12.99 -4.79
N TYR A 307 -12.17 -13.02 -4.19
CA TYR A 307 -11.48 -11.81 -3.75
C TYR A 307 -10.90 -11.00 -4.90
N VAL A 308 -10.47 -11.67 -5.98
CA VAL A 308 -9.90 -11.02 -7.16
C VAL A 308 -10.66 -11.45 -8.40
N LYS A 309 -11.17 -10.47 -9.14
CA LYS A 309 -11.70 -10.68 -10.49
C LYS A 309 -10.52 -10.62 -11.45
N ARG A 310 -9.97 -11.81 -11.70
CA ARG A 310 -8.72 -12.08 -12.42
C ARG A 310 -8.65 -11.51 -13.84
N TYR A 311 -7.42 -11.37 -14.32
CA TYR A 311 -7.11 -11.16 -15.74
C TYR A 311 -7.86 -12.19 -16.60
N SER A 312 -8.53 -11.73 -17.65
CA SER A 312 -9.26 -12.59 -18.59
C SER A 312 -8.34 -13.26 -19.61
N SER A 313 -7.13 -12.75 -19.81
CA SER A 313 -6.05 -13.37 -20.58
C SER A 313 -4.70 -13.20 -19.89
N GLY A 314 -3.74 -14.09 -20.14
CA GLY A 314 -2.39 -14.02 -19.56
C GLY A 314 -2.24 -14.60 -18.15
N SER A 315 -3.34 -14.82 -17.41
CA SER A 315 -3.35 -15.53 -16.13
C SER A 315 -3.38 -17.05 -16.28
N TYR A 316 -2.98 -17.76 -15.22
CA TYR A 316 -3.00 -19.22 -15.15
C TYR A 316 -4.29 -19.74 -14.48
N VAL A 317 -4.66 -21.00 -14.72
CA VAL A 317 -5.84 -21.60 -14.07
C VAL A 317 -5.61 -21.66 -12.55
N GLY A 318 -6.56 -21.13 -11.78
CA GLY A 318 -6.43 -21.04 -10.31
C GLY A 318 -5.62 -19.83 -9.81
N TYR A 319 -5.15 -18.98 -10.72
CA TYR A 319 -4.38 -17.77 -10.43
C TYR A 319 -5.06 -16.53 -11.03
N ASN A 320 -4.66 -15.34 -10.57
CA ASN A 320 -5.40 -14.10 -10.81
C ASN A 320 -4.69 -13.12 -11.74
N PHE A 321 -3.35 -13.13 -11.76
CA PHE A 321 -2.53 -12.11 -12.41
C PHE A 321 -1.69 -12.72 -13.54
N ASP A 322 -1.15 -11.85 -14.40
CA ASP A 322 -0.19 -12.24 -15.43
C ASP A 322 1.27 -12.24 -14.89
N ASN A 323 2.23 -12.46 -15.79
CA ASN A 323 3.64 -12.60 -15.42
C ASN A 323 4.34 -11.29 -15.01
N SER A 324 3.70 -10.14 -15.20
CA SER A 324 4.23 -8.84 -14.76
C SER A 324 4.09 -8.62 -13.26
N TRP A 325 3.31 -9.44 -12.57
CA TRP A 325 3.04 -9.31 -11.15
C TRP A 325 3.97 -10.16 -10.27
N THR A 326 4.21 -9.70 -9.05
CA THR A 326 4.71 -10.51 -7.93
C THR A 326 3.70 -10.38 -6.79
N VAL A 327 3.08 -11.48 -6.39
CA VAL A 327 1.99 -11.52 -5.42
C VAL A 327 2.34 -12.44 -4.27
N ASP A 328 2.33 -11.90 -3.05
CA ASP A 328 2.48 -12.63 -1.80
C ASP A 328 1.57 -12.00 -0.73
N CYS A 329 0.31 -12.44 -0.75
CA CYS A 329 -0.76 -11.88 0.07
C CYS A 329 -1.57 -13.01 0.72
N PRO A 330 -1.77 -12.99 2.05
CA PRO A 330 -2.68 -13.93 2.70
C PRO A 330 -4.09 -13.88 2.08
N GLY A 331 -4.71 -15.04 1.90
CA GLY A 331 -6.08 -15.17 1.36
C GLY A 331 -6.16 -15.33 -0.16
N ILE A 332 -5.09 -15.07 -0.91
CA ILE A 332 -5.00 -15.34 -2.34
C ILE A 332 -3.76 -16.17 -2.67
N PRO A 333 -3.71 -16.87 -3.82
CA PRO A 333 -2.54 -17.64 -4.22
C PRO A 333 -1.28 -16.77 -4.35
N VAL A 334 -0.13 -17.33 -3.96
CA VAL A 334 1.19 -16.72 -4.24
C VAL A 334 1.48 -16.85 -5.74
N GLU A 335 1.83 -15.75 -6.39
CA GLU A 335 2.06 -15.67 -7.84
C GLU A 335 3.37 -14.93 -8.11
N SER A 336 4.43 -15.68 -8.42
CA SER A 336 5.72 -15.10 -8.81
C SER A 336 6.55 -16.09 -9.62
N ASP A 337 7.63 -15.61 -10.23
CA ASP A 337 8.61 -16.48 -10.86
C ASP A 337 9.20 -17.49 -9.87
N GLN A 338 9.32 -17.16 -8.58
CA GLN A 338 9.91 -18.01 -7.54
C GLN A 338 9.06 -19.26 -7.23
N VAL A 339 7.75 -19.18 -7.42
CA VAL A 339 6.83 -20.31 -7.19
C VAL A 339 6.36 -20.97 -8.48
N ALA A 340 6.91 -20.57 -9.63
CA ALA A 340 6.61 -21.19 -10.92
C ALA A 340 6.79 -22.72 -10.86
N SER A 341 5.79 -23.44 -11.34
CA SER A 341 5.75 -24.90 -11.25
C SER A 341 4.98 -25.52 -12.40
N GLY A 342 5.28 -26.78 -12.68
CA GLY A 342 4.52 -27.56 -13.66
C GLY A 342 4.71 -29.05 -13.45
N ASN A 343 3.72 -29.82 -13.85
CA ASN A 343 3.81 -31.27 -13.87
C ASN A 343 3.19 -31.81 -15.16
N ILE A 344 3.91 -32.68 -15.85
CA ILE A 344 3.37 -33.49 -16.93
C ILE A 344 3.46 -34.97 -16.57
N TYR A 345 2.48 -35.74 -17.01
CA TYR A 345 2.50 -37.20 -16.85
C TYR A 345 1.89 -37.90 -18.06
N TYR A 346 2.38 -39.10 -18.36
CA TYR A 346 1.79 -39.96 -19.39
C TYR A 346 0.40 -40.40 -18.95
N ASN A 347 -0.58 -40.22 -19.84
CA ASN A 347 -2.00 -40.52 -19.55
C ASN A 347 -2.53 -41.74 -20.33
N GLY A 348 -1.66 -42.50 -20.99
CA GLY A 348 -2.05 -43.72 -21.70
C GLY A 348 -2.14 -44.95 -20.79
N ALA A 349 -2.43 -46.10 -21.39
CA ALA A 349 -2.70 -47.34 -20.65
C ALA A 349 -1.43 -47.92 -20.00
N LEU A 350 -1.50 -48.19 -18.70
CA LEU A 350 -0.41 -48.81 -17.93
C LEU A 350 -0.10 -50.26 -18.34
N THR A 351 -1.01 -50.93 -19.05
CA THR A 351 -0.84 -52.32 -19.49
C THR A 351 -0.01 -52.45 -20.77
N SER A 352 -0.07 -51.45 -21.66
CA SER A 352 0.63 -51.45 -22.95
C SER A 352 1.79 -50.46 -22.99
N GLY A 353 1.68 -49.33 -22.28
CA GLY A 353 2.61 -48.22 -22.41
C GLY A 353 2.71 -47.69 -23.85
N PHE A 354 3.77 -46.95 -24.13
CA PHE A 354 4.20 -46.60 -25.49
C PHE A 354 5.60 -47.15 -25.78
N ALA A 355 5.88 -47.45 -27.05
CA ALA A 355 7.18 -47.97 -27.47
C ALA A 355 8.07 -46.88 -28.06
N GLN A 356 9.38 -46.96 -27.79
CA GLN A 356 10.43 -46.15 -28.41
C GLN A 356 11.45 -47.07 -29.10
N THR A 357 11.61 -46.90 -30.41
CA THR A 357 12.53 -47.72 -31.22
C THR A 357 13.90 -47.07 -31.39
N PHE A 358 14.95 -47.88 -31.28
CA PHE A 358 16.34 -47.53 -31.56
C PHE A 358 16.90 -48.42 -32.66
N SER A 359 17.41 -47.82 -33.74
CA SER A 359 18.04 -48.52 -34.88
C SER A 359 19.28 -49.32 -34.47
N SER A 360 19.82 -50.16 -35.36
CA SER A 360 21.12 -50.84 -35.15
C SER A 360 22.28 -49.83 -34.97
N GLY A 361 23.35 -50.24 -34.28
CA GLY A 361 24.50 -49.40 -33.89
C GLY A 361 24.51 -49.02 -32.41
N SER A 362 25.22 -47.95 -32.03
CA SER A 362 24.95 -47.27 -30.75
C SER A 362 23.65 -46.46 -30.86
N GLY A 363 22.88 -46.37 -29.77
CA GLY A 363 21.64 -45.61 -29.79
C GLY A 363 21.91 -44.13 -30.03
N THR A 364 21.20 -43.53 -30.99
CA THR A 364 21.08 -42.08 -31.07
C THR A 364 20.09 -41.61 -30.02
N ASP A 365 20.31 -40.40 -29.52
CA ASP A 365 19.41 -39.72 -28.60
C ASP A 365 18.00 -39.66 -29.19
N ARG A 366 17.01 -40.01 -28.37
CA ARG A 366 15.59 -39.95 -28.71
C ARG A 366 14.85 -39.11 -27.68
N ASN A 367 14.10 -38.13 -28.15
CA ASN A 367 13.05 -37.51 -27.36
C ASN A 367 12.02 -38.61 -27.04
N LEU A 368 11.61 -38.73 -25.78
CA LEU A 368 10.74 -39.81 -25.31
C LEU A 368 9.27 -39.56 -25.69
N THR A 369 9.00 -39.20 -26.94
CA THR A 369 7.66 -38.98 -27.50
C THR A 369 6.99 -40.27 -27.96
N GLY A 370 7.70 -41.40 -27.93
CA GLY A 370 7.23 -42.66 -28.48
C GLY A 370 7.25 -42.69 -30.01
N ASN A 371 7.13 -43.90 -30.54
CA ASN A 371 7.04 -44.15 -31.99
C ASN A 371 5.82 -43.42 -32.53
N SER A 372 6.01 -42.58 -33.54
CA SER A 372 4.96 -41.75 -34.14
C SER A 372 4.21 -40.85 -33.14
N GLY A 373 4.85 -40.42 -32.06
CA GLY A 373 4.24 -39.48 -31.09
C GLY A 373 3.22 -40.10 -30.13
N THR A 374 3.31 -41.41 -29.88
CA THR A 374 2.38 -42.19 -29.04
C THR A 374 2.44 -41.88 -27.55
N ASN A 375 3.43 -41.12 -27.08
CA ASN A 375 3.42 -40.58 -25.72
C ASN A 375 2.47 -39.37 -25.67
N THR A 376 1.27 -39.57 -25.14
CA THR A 376 0.34 -38.48 -24.81
C THR A 376 0.54 -38.09 -23.35
N THR A 377 0.89 -36.83 -23.08
CA THR A 377 1.08 -36.32 -21.71
C THR A 377 0.00 -35.32 -21.33
N THR A 378 -0.49 -35.41 -20.11
CA THR A 378 -1.38 -34.42 -19.50
C THR A 378 -0.59 -33.48 -18.60
N ALA A 379 -0.87 -32.19 -18.68
CA ALA A 379 -0.25 -31.16 -17.86
C ALA A 379 -1.19 -30.68 -16.76
N VAL A 380 -0.68 -30.53 -15.53
CA VAL A 380 -1.41 -30.07 -14.35
C VAL A 380 -0.53 -29.15 -13.50
N ASN A 381 -1.17 -28.36 -12.63
CA ASN A 381 -0.48 -27.47 -11.68
C ASN A 381 0.51 -26.50 -12.35
N LEU A 382 0.09 -25.93 -13.48
CA LEU A 382 0.89 -25.00 -14.28
C LEU A 382 0.77 -23.58 -13.70
N LEU A 383 1.88 -23.06 -13.21
CA LEU A 383 2.08 -21.65 -12.89
C LEU A 383 3.33 -21.17 -13.61
N ARG A 384 3.19 -20.19 -14.50
CA ARG A 384 4.30 -19.71 -15.36
C ARG A 384 4.97 -20.81 -16.17
N MET A 385 4.22 -21.86 -16.48
CA MET A 385 4.64 -23.02 -17.25
C MET A 385 3.58 -23.35 -18.29
N SER A 386 3.99 -23.99 -19.38
CA SER A 386 3.10 -24.60 -20.37
C SER A 386 3.63 -25.93 -20.86
N SER A 387 2.76 -26.72 -21.47
CA SER A 387 3.12 -28.00 -22.12
C SER A 387 2.53 -28.02 -23.53
N PRO A 388 3.09 -27.24 -24.48
CA PRO A 388 2.52 -27.12 -25.83
C PRO A 388 2.66 -28.39 -26.67
N GLN A 389 3.51 -29.32 -26.25
CA GLN A 389 3.78 -30.60 -26.91
C GLN A 389 3.93 -31.69 -25.85
N ASN A 390 3.76 -32.95 -26.27
CA ASN A 390 3.98 -34.07 -25.37
C ASN A 390 5.44 -34.15 -24.91
N ASN A 391 5.64 -34.60 -23.67
CA ASN A 391 6.96 -34.72 -23.05
C ASN A 391 7.73 -33.38 -22.92
N ARG A 392 7.03 -32.24 -22.92
CA ARG A 392 7.66 -30.92 -22.87
C ARG A 392 7.04 -30.04 -21.78
N LEU A 393 7.88 -29.46 -20.94
CA LEU A 393 7.52 -28.34 -20.08
C LEU A 393 8.31 -27.10 -20.51
N THR A 394 7.61 -26.01 -20.82
CA THR A 394 8.16 -24.74 -21.26
C THR A 394 7.93 -23.67 -20.19
N TYR A 395 9.00 -22.99 -19.79
CA TYR A 395 8.93 -21.88 -18.85
C TYR A 395 8.42 -20.61 -19.53
N LEU A 396 7.43 -19.95 -18.93
CA LEU A 396 6.78 -18.76 -19.47
C LEU A 396 6.90 -17.53 -18.56
N GLY A 397 7.65 -17.62 -17.46
CA GLY A 397 7.80 -16.49 -16.53
C GLY A 397 8.59 -15.32 -17.11
N LYS A 398 8.93 -14.35 -16.27
CA LYS A 398 9.52 -13.08 -16.74
C LYS A 398 11.04 -13.02 -16.61
N LYS A 399 11.60 -13.65 -15.58
CA LYS A 399 13.05 -13.65 -15.29
C LYS A 399 13.63 -15.06 -15.40
N THR A 400 14.84 -15.18 -15.95
CA THR A 400 15.58 -16.45 -15.91
C THR A 400 15.75 -16.92 -14.47
N ARG A 401 15.49 -18.20 -14.21
CA ARG A 401 15.71 -18.80 -12.89
C ARG A 401 16.18 -20.24 -12.99
N THR A 402 16.76 -20.71 -11.88
CA THR A 402 17.05 -22.13 -11.67
C THR A 402 15.83 -22.84 -11.09
N PHE A 403 15.55 -24.03 -11.63
CA PHE A 403 14.49 -24.93 -11.21
C PHE A 403 15.06 -26.25 -10.72
N GLN A 404 14.35 -26.88 -9.79
CA GLN A 404 14.57 -28.29 -9.47
C GLN A 404 13.67 -29.15 -10.35
N ILE A 405 14.24 -30.19 -10.95
CA ILE A 405 13.53 -31.18 -11.75
C ILE A 405 13.46 -32.48 -10.97
N ASN A 406 12.27 -33.09 -10.95
CA ASN A 406 12.07 -34.46 -10.50
C ASN A 406 11.24 -35.19 -11.55
N ALA A 407 11.78 -36.26 -12.10
CA ALA A 407 11.11 -37.10 -13.08
C ALA A 407 11.26 -38.58 -12.74
N THR A 408 10.30 -39.37 -13.18
CA THR A 408 10.34 -40.82 -13.07
C THR A 408 9.86 -41.46 -14.36
N VAL A 409 10.53 -42.53 -14.78
CA VAL A 409 10.18 -43.30 -15.97
C VAL A 409 10.15 -44.78 -15.60
N SER A 410 8.98 -45.42 -15.74
CA SER A 410 8.85 -46.87 -15.64
C SER A 410 8.95 -47.50 -17.01
N ALA A 411 9.99 -48.29 -17.24
CA ALA A 411 10.27 -48.84 -18.56
C ALA A 411 10.81 -50.28 -18.52
N ARG A 412 10.66 -50.99 -19.64
CA ARG A 412 11.31 -52.28 -19.90
C ARG A 412 11.82 -52.40 -21.33
N GLY A 413 12.88 -53.17 -21.52
CA GLY A 413 13.34 -53.56 -22.86
C GLY A 413 12.47 -54.67 -23.44
N LEU A 414 12.18 -54.61 -24.74
CA LEU A 414 11.31 -55.59 -25.42
C LEU A 414 12.05 -56.58 -26.34
N THR A 415 13.32 -56.33 -26.66
CA THR A 415 13.99 -57.04 -27.77
C THR A 415 15.10 -57.99 -27.31
N SER A 416 16.00 -57.54 -26.45
CA SER A 416 17.10 -58.37 -25.94
C SER A 416 17.58 -57.91 -24.57
N VAL A 417 18.00 -58.90 -23.76
CA VAL A 417 18.64 -58.68 -22.46
C VAL A 417 20.08 -58.18 -22.64
N GLY A 418 20.63 -57.54 -21.61
CA GLY A 418 21.97 -56.98 -21.62
C GLY A 418 22.09 -55.57 -22.20
N ASN A 419 21.02 -54.99 -22.75
CA ASN A 419 21.01 -53.61 -23.20
C ASN A 419 21.02 -52.62 -22.03
N PHE A 420 21.71 -51.50 -22.23
CA PHE A 420 21.71 -50.37 -21.31
C PHE A 420 20.98 -49.20 -21.96
N TYR A 421 20.03 -48.62 -21.23
CA TYR A 421 19.32 -47.40 -21.61
C TYR A 421 19.62 -46.31 -20.61
N ALA A 422 20.08 -45.16 -21.08
CA ALA A 422 20.16 -43.94 -20.30
C ALA A 422 18.84 -43.15 -20.42
N PHE A 423 18.45 -42.49 -19.34
CA PHE A 423 17.42 -41.47 -19.33
C PHE A 423 17.99 -40.20 -18.71
N TYR A 424 17.62 -39.05 -19.27
CA TYR A 424 18.15 -37.76 -18.86
C TYR A 424 17.27 -36.64 -19.39
N ILE A 425 17.49 -35.43 -18.90
CA ILE A 425 16.81 -34.23 -19.36
C ILE A 425 17.65 -33.54 -20.44
N LYS A 426 16.98 -33.09 -21.51
CA LYS A 426 17.55 -32.07 -22.40
C LYS A 426 16.81 -30.76 -22.26
N LYS A 427 17.57 -29.68 -22.19
CA LYS A 427 17.11 -28.31 -22.40
C LYS A 427 17.11 -27.99 -23.90
N ASN A 428 15.99 -27.45 -24.39
CA ASN A 428 15.82 -26.99 -25.77
C ASN A 428 16.16 -28.04 -26.84
N GLY A 429 16.00 -29.34 -26.52
CA GLY A 429 16.25 -30.47 -27.41
C GLY A 429 17.73 -30.78 -27.72
N THR A 430 18.66 -29.87 -27.41
CA THR A 430 20.08 -30.00 -27.76
C THR A 430 21.00 -30.11 -26.55
N ASN A 431 20.72 -29.37 -25.48
CA ASN A 431 21.60 -29.25 -24.33
C ASN A 431 21.28 -30.34 -23.30
N THR A 432 22.13 -31.36 -23.23
CA THR A 432 21.97 -32.46 -22.27
C THR A 432 22.40 -32.03 -20.87
N LEU A 433 21.54 -32.22 -19.89
CA LEU A 433 21.84 -32.00 -18.47
C LEU A 433 22.47 -33.28 -17.89
N VAL A 434 23.80 -33.36 -17.95
CA VAL A 434 24.58 -34.56 -17.60
C VAL A 434 24.35 -34.99 -16.15
N GLU A 435 24.08 -34.04 -15.26
CA GLU A 435 23.73 -34.24 -13.85
C GLU A 435 22.41 -34.99 -13.65
N THR A 436 21.55 -35.09 -14.67
CA THR A 436 20.27 -35.81 -14.61
C THR A 436 20.34 -37.25 -15.09
N ASN A 437 21.52 -37.73 -15.51
CA ASN A 437 21.67 -39.05 -16.11
C ASN A 437 21.32 -40.18 -15.13
N THR A 438 20.45 -41.09 -15.57
CA THR A 438 20.15 -42.36 -14.92
C THR A 438 20.23 -43.50 -15.93
N VAL A 439 20.56 -44.71 -15.48
CA VAL A 439 20.81 -45.86 -16.37
C VAL A 439 20.04 -47.09 -15.91
N MET A 440 19.33 -47.68 -16.85
CA MET A 440 18.65 -48.97 -16.72
C MET A 440 19.43 -50.05 -17.49
N ARG A 441 19.60 -51.22 -16.87
CA ARG A 441 20.01 -52.45 -17.56
C ARG A 441 18.81 -53.37 -17.75
N VAL A 442 18.64 -53.92 -18.95
CA VAL A 442 17.62 -54.95 -19.23
C VAL A 442 18.14 -56.31 -18.78
N ASN A 443 17.70 -56.80 -17.63
CA ASN A 443 18.06 -58.14 -17.13
C ASN A 443 17.06 -59.21 -17.60
N ASP A 444 15.77 -58.85 -17.62
CA ASP A 444 14.65 -59.64 -18.12
C ASP A 444 13.79 -58.74 -19.03
N LEU A 445 13.10 -59.34 -20.01
CA LEU A 445 12.20 -58.63 -20.93
C LEU A 445 10.79 -58.41 -20.34
N LEU A 446 10.46 -59.08 -19.23
CA LEU A 446 9.19 -58.93 -18.52
C LEU A 446 9.27 -57.88 -17.41
N ASP A 447 10.47 -57.68 -16.83
CA ASP A 447 10.70 -56.78 -15.70
C ASP A 447 10.51 -55.32 -16.07
N VAL A 448 9.63 -54.63 -15.33
CA VAL A 448 9.47 -53.18 -15.39
C VAL A 448 10.33 -52.55 -14.31
N THR A 449 11.22 -51.65 -14.71
CA THR A 449 12.08 -50.89 -13.78
C THR A 449 11.64 -49.44 -13.71
N SER A 450 11.67 -48.86 -12.52
CA SER A 450 11.42 -47.43 -12.31
C SER A 450 12.75 -46.69 -12.18
N ASN A 451 12.95 -45.67 -13.02
CA ASN A 451 14.16 -44.88 -13.08
C ASN A 451 13.85 -43.46 -12.64
N ALA A 452 14.47 -43.02 -11.53
CA ALA A 452 14.37 -41.67 -11.04
C ALA A 452 15.40 -40.77 -11.75
N ILE A 453 14.96 -39.57 -12.11
CA ILE A 453 15.73 -38.51 -12.77
C ILE A 453 15.58 -37.27 -11.89
N SER A 454 16.68 -36.69 -11.43
CA SER A 454 16.67 -35.47 -10.63
C SER A 454 17.85 -34.59 -10.98
N GLY A 455 17.67 -33.28 -10.85
CA GLY A 455 18.73 -32.30 -11.08
C GLY A 455 18.18 -30.89 -11.10
N THR A 456 19.00 -29.96 -11.55
CA THR A 456 18.63 -28.54 -11.65
C THR A 456 18.80 -28.05 -13.08
N VAL A 457 17.99 -27.08 -13.48
CA VAL A 457 18.13 -26.44 -14.80
C VAL A 457 17.91 -24.94 -14.67
N GLU A 458 18.73 -24.15 -15.36
CA GLU A 458 18.44 -22.74 -15.57
C GLU A 458 17.61 -22.57 -16.85
N LEU A 459 16.43 -21.95 -16.74
CA LEU A 459 15.54 -21.67 -17.87
C LEU A 459 15.29 -20.17 -17.99
N ALA A 460 15.54 -19.62 -19.18
CA ALA A 460 15.04 -18.32 -19.59
C ALA A 460 13.59 -18.46 -20.09
N PRO A 461 12.80 -17.37 -20.13
CA PRO A 461 11.46 -17.40 -20.71
C PRO A 461 11.48 -17.99 -22.14
N GLY A 462 10.64 -18.98 -22.39
CA GLY A 462 10.58 -19.73 -23.66
C GLY A 462 11.45 -20.99 -23.70
N ASP A 463 12.42 -21.15 -22.79
CA ASP A 463 13.19 -22.39 -22.69
C ASP A 463 12.29 -23.54 -22.23
N TYR A 464 12.63 -24.75 -22.65
CA TYR A 464 11.88 -25.95 -22.30
C TYR A 464 12.78 -27.14 -21.97
N ILE A 465 12.21 -28.09 -21.23
CA ILE A 465 12.83 -29.36 -20.90
C ILE A 465 11.98 -30.54 -21.37
N GLU A 466 12.67 -31.62 -21.70
CA GLU A 466 12.07 -32.88 -22.15
C GLU A 466 12.89 -34.05 -21.59
N ILE A 467 12.23 -35.20 -21.39
CA ILE A 467 12.93 -36.44 -21.07
C ILE A 467 13.44 -37.08 -22.36
N TRP A 468 14.73 -37.35 -22.40
CA TRP A 468 15.40 -38.02 -23.51
C TRP A 468 15.97 -39.36 -23.06
N THR A 469 16.14 -40.25 -24.02
CA THR A 469 16.70 -41.58 -23.79
C THR A 469 17.71 -41.95 -24.87
N GLN A 470 18.69 -42.75 -24.48
CA GLN A 470 19.73 -43.26 -25.37
C GLN A 470 20.03 -44.71 -25.04
N ARG A 471 20.19 -45.56 -26.07
CA ARG A 471 20.78 -46.90 -25.87
C ARG A 471 22.30 -46.80 -25.84
N LEU A 472 22.91 -47.18 -24.73
CA LEU A 472 24.38 -47.16 -24.53
C LEU A 472 25.06 -48.41 -25.09
N SER A 473 24.34 -49.53 -25.19
CA SER A 473 24.84 -50.76 -25.81
C SER A 473 24.85 -50.67 -27.34
N ASN A 474 25.94 -51.15 -27.94
CA ASN A 474 25.98 -51.40 -29.38
C ASN A 474 25.14 -52.66 -29.68
N SER A 475 24.23 -52.57 -30.64
CA SER A 475 23.38 -53.71 -31.06
C SER A 475 23.35 -53.81 -32.57
N VAL A 476 23.51 -55.03 -33.08
CA VAL A 476 23.39 -55.33 -34.52
C VAL A 476 21.95 -55.32 -35.02
N ILE A 477 20.97 -55.34 -34.11
CA ILE A 477 19.53 -55.26 -34.41
C ILE A 477 18.88 -54.01 -33.82
N SER A 478 17.75 -53.61 -34.39
CA SER A 478 16.86 -52.62 -33.78
C SER A 478 16.34 -53.12 -32.44
N THR A 479 16.23 -52.24 -31.45
CA THR A 479 15.66 -52.59 -30.12
C THR A 479 14.53 -51.65 -29.76
N ASN A 480 13.53 -52.16 -29.04
CA ASN A 480 12.41 -51.37 -28.53
C ASN A 480 12.45 -51.27 -27.01
N LEU A 481 12.16 -50.07 -26.50
CA LEU A 481 11.89 -49.79 -25.10
C LEU A 481 10.38 -49.53 -24.95
N ALA A 482 9.71 -50.17 -24.00
CA ALA A 482 8.35 -49.80 -23.61
C ALA A 482 8.39 -48.92 -22.37
N VAL A 483 7.64 -47.82 -22.38
CA VAL A 483 7.46 -46.91 -21.24
C VAL A 483 6.01 -46.97 -20.79
N PHE A 484 5.80 -47.40 -19.54
CA PHE A 484 4.48 -47.58 -18.94
C PHE A 484 4.04 -46.38 -18.12
N SER A 485 5.00 -45.65 -17.54
CA SER A 485 4.72 -44.39 -16.86
C SER A 485 5.85 -43.40 -17.11
N LEU A 486 5.46 -42.13 -17.24
CA LEU A 486 6.36 -40.99 -17.33
C LEU A 486 5.75 -39.90 -16.47
N ASN A 487 6.54 -39.34 -15.57
CA ASN A 487 6.18 -38.15 -14.81
C ASN A 487 7.36 -37.19 -14.83
N LEU A 488 7.10 -35.91 -15.07
CA LEU A 488 8.08 -34.83 -15.02
C LEU A 488 7.47 -33.66 -14.27
N ASN A 489 8.08 -33.35 -13.13
CA ASN A 489 7.75 -32.21 -12.29
C ASN A 489 8.90 -31.20 -12.27
N ILE A 490 8.55 -29.91 -12.25
CA ILE A 490 9.48 -28.79 -12.12
C ILE A 490 8.94 -27.80 -11.08
N LYS A 491 9.83 -27.26 -10.24
CA LYS A 491 9.50 -26.23 -9.23
C LYS A 491 10.68 -25.28 -8.94
#